data_AF-A0AAU9FU61-F1
#
_entry.id   AF-A0AAU9FU61-F1
#
_cell.length_a   1.000
_cell.length_b   1.000
_cell.length_c   1.000
_cell.angle_alpha   90.00
_cell.angle_beta   90.00
_cell.angle_gamma   90.00
#
_symmetry.space_group_name_H-M   'P 1'
#
loop_
_entity.id
_entity.type
_entity.pdbx_description
1 polymer ?
#
loop_
_entity_poly.entity_id
_entity_poly.type
_entity_poly.pdbx_seq_one_letter_code
_entity_poly.pdbx_strand_id
1 'polypeptide(L)'
;MYCPKLLELRQAFRRAFVVGMSGQGYQINEIDGDLFSAPKTHSLAHCVGADLAMGAGIAVKFKEVYGKVDELRAQKAASGDVAVLKDNDRYIYYLVTKPQSWGKPTYESLQSSLEQMREHMRKNNVKQLAIPRIGCGIDGLEWNKVSGVLEYVFGQEQLEIVVYNFVPPPSN
;
A
#
# COMPACT_ATOMS: atom_id res chain seq x y z
N MET A 1 39.00 1.51 -35.54
CA MET A 1 39.77 0.81 -34.50
C MET A 1 38.78 0.44 -33.38
N TYR A 2 38.24 -0.79 -33.41
CA TYR A 2 37.26 -1.25 -32.42
C TYR A 2 38.00 -1.59 -31.12
N CYS A 3 37.58 -1.05 -29.97
CA CYS A 3 38.21 -1.31 -28.68
C CYS A 3 37.62 -2.61 -28.07
N PRO A 4 38.37 -3.72 -28.00
CA PRO A 4 37.85 -5.01 -27.53
C PRO A 4 37.40 -4.99 -26.06
N LYS A 5 37.88 -4.05 -25.23
CA LYS A 5 37.44 -3.90 -23.83
C LYS A 5 35.96 -3.51 -23.67
N LEU A 6 35.37 -2.80 -24.64
CA LEU A 6 33.97 -2.40 -24.57
C LEU A 6 32.99 -3.55 -24.86
N LEU A 7 33.41 -4.52 -25.69
CA LEU A 7 32.58 -5.68 -26.01
C LEU A 7 32.57 -6.69 -24.85
N GLU A 8 33.71 -6.89 -24.19
CA GLU A 8 33.78 -7.72 -22.98
C GLU A 8 33.02 -7.10 -21.80
N LEU A 9 33.06 -5.78 -21.61
CA LEU A 9 32.21 -5.09 -20.63
C LEU A 9 30.72 -5.29 -20.94
N ARG A 10 30.31 -5.19 -22.22
CA ARG A 10 28.92 -5.45 -22.63
C ARG A 10 28.50 -6.92 -22.46
N GLN A 11 29.40 -7.87 -22.66
CA GLN A 11 29.15 -9.29 -22.43
C GLN A 11 29.16 -9.66 -20.95
N ALA A 12 30.00 -9.02 -20.13
CA ALA A 12 30.02 -9.16 -18.67
C ALA A 12 28.76 -8.57 -18.04
N PHE A 13 28.28 -7.40 -18.49
CA PHE A 13 26.99 -6.84 -18.08
C PHE A 13 25.81 -7.71 -18.51
N ARG A 14 25.84 -8.30 -19.73
CA ARG A 14 24.80 -9.26 -20.17
C ARG A 14 24.83 -10.57 -19.40
N ARG A 15 26.00 -11.07 -18.99
CA ARG A 15 26.12 -12.31 -18.18
C ARG A 15 25.73 -12.09 -16.72
N ALA A 16 26.01 -10.92 -16.14
CA ALA A 16 25.56 -10.55 -14.81
C ALA A 16 24.03 -10.36 -14.71
N PHE A 17 23.36 -9.99 -15.81
CA PHE A 17 21.90 -9.83 -15.84
C PHE A 17 21.13 -11.15 -16.00
N VAL A 18 21.78 -12.22 -16.51
CA VAL A 18 21.12 -13.49 -16.81
C VAL A 18 21.33 -14.54 -15.71
N VAL A 19 22.30 -14.35 -14.80
CA VAL A 19 22.57 -15.30 -13.73
C VAL A 19 22.21 -14.69 -12.38
N GLY A 20 20.92 -14.79 -12.04
CA GLY A 20 20.47 -14.84 -10.64
C GLY A 20 19.55 -13.73 -10.16
N MET A 21 18.27 -13.71 -10.57
CA MET A 21 17.18 -13.07 -9.79
C MET A 21 15.84 -13.79 -10.04
N SER A 22 15.67 -14.99 -9.47
CA SER A 22 14.35 -15.58 -9.24
C SER A 22 13.77 -15.04 -7.93
N GLY A 23 13.53 -13.73 -7.88
CA GLY A 23 12.75 -13.08 -6.84
C GLY A 23 11.75 -12.20 -7.55
N GLN A 24 10.46 -12.53 -7.49
CA GLN A 24 9.44 -11.72 -8.13
C GLN A 24 9.50 -10.29 -7.54
N GLY A 25 9.67 -9.29 -8.41
CA GLY A 25 9.71 -7.88 -8.02
C GLY A 25 8.34 -7.37 -7.59
N TYR A 26 8.16 -6.05 -7.61
CA TYR A 26 6.86 -5.42 -7.36
C TYR A 26 5.79 -5.96 -8.31
N GLN A 27 4.67 -6.43 -7.77
CA GLN A 27 3.51 -6.89 -8.54
C GLN A 27 2.23 -6.29 -7.97
N ILE A 28 1.33 -5.86 -8.85
CA ILE A 28 0.00 -5.40 -8.48
C ILE A 28 -1.06 -6.16 -9.28
N ASN A 29 -2.00 -6.78 -8.57
CA ASN A 29 -3.12 -7.51 -9.16
C ASN A 29 -4.43 -6.93 -8.63
N GLU A 30 -5.44 -6.82 -9.47
CA GLU A 30 -6.79 -6.41 -9.06
C GLU A 30 -7.74 -7.60 -9.12
N ILE A 31 -8.57 -7.77 -8.08
CA ILE A 31 -9.63 -8.77 -8.04
C ILE A 31 -10.92 -8.18 -7.49
N ASP A 32 -12.05 -8.74 -7.90
CA ASP A 32 -13.36 -8.39 -7.36
C ASP A 32 -13.63 -9.19 -6.08
N GLY A 33 -13.99 -8.50 -4.99
CA GLY A 33 -14.32 -9.17 -3.74
C GLY A 33 -14.23 -8.28 -2.49
N ASP A 34 -14.48 -8.90 -1.34
CA ASP A 34 -14.33 -8.24 -0.04
C ASP A 34 -12.86 -8.25 0.40
N LEU A 35 -12.28 -7.07 0.65
CA LEU A 35 -10.92 -6.93 1.18
C LEU A 35 -10.69 -7.74 2.45
N PHE A 36 -11.69 -7.86 3.32
CA PHE A 36 -11.54 -8.59 4.60
C PHE A 36 -11.50 -10.12 4.44
N SER A 37 -11.77 -10.62 3.22
CA SER A 37 -11.55 -12.02 2.84
C SER A 37 -10.09 -12.32 2.44
N ALA A 38 -9.22 -11.31 2.35
CA ALA A 38 -7.83 -11.50 2.03
C ALA A 38 -7.14 -12.47 3.01
N PRO A 39 -6.17 -13.29 2.54
CA PRO A 39 -5.44 -14.20 3.40
C PRO A 39 -4.85 -13.49 4.62
N LYS A 40 -4.84 -14.15 5.78
CA LYS A 40 -4.25 -13.58 7.01
C LYS A 40 -2.73 -13.39 6.93
N THR A 41 -2.08 -13.89 5.88
CA THR A 41 -0.68 -13.59 5.56
C THR A 41 -0.49 -12.19 4.97
N HIS A 42 -1.55 -11.59 4.42
CA HIS A 42 -1.51 -10.24 3.85
C HIS A 42 -1.73 -9.21 4.95
N SER A 43 -0.81 -8.26 5.05
CA SER A 43 -1.07 -7.00 5.76
C SER A 43 -2.14 -6.21 5.00
N LEU A 44 -2.89 -5.36 5.69
CA LEU A 44 -3.94 -4.55 5.07
C LEU A 44 -3.58 -3.07 5.12
N ALA A 45 -4.04 -2.28 4.16
CA ALA A 45 -3.97 -0.82 4.25
C ALA A 45 -5.25 -0.13 3.81
N HIS A 46 -5.57 1.01 4.42
CA HIS A 46 -6.62 1.91 3.94
C HIS A 46 -6.32 3.38 4.32
N CYS A 47 -7.05 4.31 3.70
CA CYS A 47 -6.93 5.74 4.00
C CYS A 47 -7.85 6.17 5.15
N VAL A 48 -7.36 7.11 5.96
CA VAL A 48 -8.10 7.76 7.06
C VAL A 48 -7.75 9.25 7.18
N GLY A 49 -8.58 9.99 7.93
CA GLY A 49 -8.20 11.29 8.46
C GLY A 49 -7.46 11.17 9.79
N ALA A 50 -6.66 12.19 10.15
CA ALA A 50 -5.89 12.22 11.39
C ALA A 50 -6.76 12.24 12.66
N ASP A 51 -8.03 12.62 12.53
CA ASP A 51 -9.05 12.53 13.59
C ASP A 51 -9.53 11.09 13.88
N LEU A 52 -9.20 10.13 13.01
CA LEU A 52 -9.54 8.71 13.11
C LEU A 52 -11.04 8.49 13.34
N ALA A 53 -11.90 9.35 12.76
CA ALA A 53 -13.35 9.23 12.93
C ALA A 53 -13.90 7.92 12.35
N MET A 54 -13.41 7.56 11.15
CA MET A 54 -13.71 6.32 10.42
C MET A 54 -15.21 5.99 10.33
N GLY A 55 -16.02 7.01 10.00
CA GLY A 55 -17.49 6.92 9.99
C GLY A 55 -18.14 6.59 8.65
N ALA A 56 -17.36 6.39 7.58
CA ALA A 56 -17.89 6.09 6.25
C ALA A 56 -17.00 5.13 5.45
N GLY A 57 -17.59 4.50 4.44
CA GLY A 57 -16.91 3.58 3.54
C GLY A 57 -16.27 2.40 4.26
N ILE A 58 -15.17 1.89 3.69
CA ILE A 58 -14.48 0.72 4.24
C ILE A 58 -13.86 0.99 5.63
N ALA A 59 -13.59 2.25 5.97
CA ALA A 59 -12.99 2.62 7.26
C ALA A 59 -13.89 2.24 8.45
N VAL A 60 -15.22 2.26 8.29
CA VAL A 60 -16.15 1.75 9.31
C VAL A 60 -15.84 0.30 9.62
N LYS A 61 -15.63 -0.53 8.58
CA LYS A 61 -15.34 -1.94 8.76
C LYS A 61 -13.98 -2.19 9.40
N PHE A 62 -12.95 -1.41 9.04
CA PHE A 62 -11.66 -1.46 9.74
C PHE A 62 -11.81 -1.16 11.23
N LYS A 63 -12.62 -0.15 11.59
CA LYS A 63 -12.92 0.19 12.99
C LYS A 63 -13.67 -0.91 13.72
N GLU A 64 -14.67 -1.54 13.09
CA GLU A 64 -15.42 -2.66 13.66
C GLU A 64 -14.54 -3.90 13.90
N VAL A 65 -13.67 -4.22 12.94
CA VAL A 65 -12.88 -5.46 12.95
C VAL A 65 -11.64 -5.34 13.85
N TYR A 66 -10.89 -4.25 13.73
CA TYR A 66 -9.60 -4.10 14.42
C TYR A 66 -9.66 -3.19 15.66
N GLY A 67 -10.61 -2.26 15.71
CA GLY A 67 -10.80 -1.36 16.85
C GLY A 67 -9.53 -0.59 17.22
N LYS A 68 -9.23 -0.53 18.53
CA LYS A 68 -8.00 0.05 19.11
C LYS A 68 -7.69 1.49 18.66
N VAL A 69 -8.74 2.31 18.53
CA VAL A 69 -8.61 3.71 18.08
C VAL A 69 -7.72 4.52 19.02
N ASP A 70 -7.73 4.24 20.32
CA ASP A 70 -6.88 4.96 21.27
C ASP A 70 -5.39 4.62 21.10
N GLU A 71 -5.05 3.37 20.71
CA GLU A 71 -3.68 2.98 20.36
C GLU A 71 -3.22 3.69 19.09
N LEU A 72 -4.09 3.80 18.07
CA LEU A 72 -3.82 4.58 16.87
C LEU A 72 -3.62 6.07 17.18
N ARG A 73 -4.47 6.65 18.04
CA ARG A 73 -4.35 8.07 18.45
C ARG A 73 -3.07 8.34 19.22
N ALA A 74 -2.61 7.41 20.05
CA ALA A 74 -1.38 7.55 20.80
C ALA A 74 -0.14 7.68 19.91
N GLN A 75 -0.21 7.18 18.67
CA GLN A 75 0.86 7.31 17.66
C GLN A 75 0.98 8.73 17.09
N LYS A 76 -0.06 9.57 17.24
CA LYS A 76 -0.08 10.99 16.82
C LYS A 76 0.30 11.20 15.35
N ALA A 77 -0.08 10.26 14.48
CA ALA A 77 0.14 10.35 13.04
C ALA A 77 -0.65 11.52 12.44
N ALA A 78 0.05 12.41 11.75
CA ALA A 78 -0.50 13.56 11.03
C ALA A 78 -0.72 13.23 9.54
N SER A 79 -1.26 14.19 8.78
CA SER A 79 -1.42 14.02 7.33
C SER A 79 -0.06 13.82 6.66
N GLY A 80 0.07 12.75 5.87
CA GLY A 80 1.34 12.28 5.30
C GLY A 80 1.99 11.15 6.10
N ASP A 81 1.50 10.85 7.31
CA ASP A 81 1.99 9.75 8.14
C ASP A 81 1.22 8.45 7.94
N VAL A 82 1.70 7.39 8.60
CA VAL A 82 1.01 6.12 8.73
C VAL A 82 0.89 5.76 10.21
N ALA A 83 -0.31 5.39 10.65
CA ALA A 83 -0.49 4.71 11.92
C ALA A 83 -0.61 3.21 11.68
N VAL A 84 -0.06 2.40 12.59
CA VAL A 84 0.08 0.95 12.39
C VAL A 84 -0.47 0.20 13.59
N LEU A 85 -1.28 -0.82 13.34
CA LEU A 85 -1.62 -1.84 14.34
C LEU A 85 -0.96 -3.16 13.96
N LYS A 86 -0.50 -3.89 14.97
CA LYS A 86 -0.10 -5.29 14.80
C LYS A 86 -1.32 -6.19 15.02
N ASP A 87 -1.59 -7.07 14.05
CA ASP A 87 -2.65 -8.08 14.07
C ASP A 87 -1.99 -9.45 13.87
N ASN A 88 -1.64 -10.12 14.97
CA ASN A 88 -0.85 -11.36 14.97
C ASN A 88 0.47 -11.18 14.19
N ASP A 89 0.68 -11.96 13.12
CA ASP A 89 1.89 -11.96 12.30
C ASP A 89 1.85 -10.97 11.12
N ARG A 90 0.82 -10.12 11.06
CA ARG A 90 0.67 -9.08 10.02
C ARG A 90 0.40 -7.71 10.62
N TYR A 91 0.35 -6.71 9.75
CA TYR A 91 0.11 -5.31 10.11
C TYR A 91 -1.12 -4.74 9.41
N ILE A 92 -1.77 -3.80 10.08
CA ILE A 92 -2.88 -3.02 9.55
C ILE A 92 -2.42 -1.56 9.49
N TYR A 93 -2.36 -1.02 8.27
CA TYR A 93 -1.85 0.31 7.97
C TYR A 93 -2.99 1.30 7.76
N TYR A 94 -2.96 2.37 8.54
CA TYR A 94 -3.89 3.48 8.49
C TYR A 94 -3.15 4.66 7.87
N LEU A 95 -3.24 4.79 6.55
CA LEU A 95 -2.61 5.87 5.77
C LEU A 95 -3.34 7.17 6.10
N VAL A 96 -2.68 8.07 6.83
CA VAL A 96 -3.28 9.34 7.23
C VAL A 96 -3.10 10.33 6.09
N THR A 97 -4.09 10.42 5.22
CA THR A 97 -3.99 11.19 3.97
C THR A 97 -4.69 12.54 4.04
N LYS A 98 -5.29 12.87 5.18
CA LYS A 98 -5.97 14.16 5.37
C LYS A 98 -6.02 14.56 6.85
N PRO A 99 -6.06 15.86 7.16
CA PRO A 99 -6.13 16.30 8.55
C PRO A 99 -7.47 15.96 9.23
N GLN A 100 -8.59 15.97 8.50
CA GLN A 100 -9.92 15.60 9.02
C GLN A 100 -10.67 14.64 8.10
N SER A 101 -11.53 13.79 8.66
CA SER A 101 -12.23 12.73 7.91
C SER A 101 -13.16 13.24 6.82
N TRP A 102 -13.68 14.46 6.96
CA TRP A 102 -14.57 15.12 5.98
C TRP A 102 -13.80 15.86 4.88
N GLY A 103 -12.49 16.03 5.01
CA GLY A 103 -11.64 16.62 3.98
C GLY A 103 -11.37 15.68 2.81
N LYS A 104 -10.59 16.17 1.84
CA LYS A 104 -10.10 15.40 0.70
C LYS A 104 -8.59 15.21 0.81
N PRO A 105 -8.05 14.02 0.51
CA PRO A 105 -6.61 13.83 0.45
C PRO A 105 -6.02 14.47 -0.81
N THR A 106 -4.70 14.64 -0.82
CA THR A 106 -3.91 15.00 -1.99
C THR A 106 -3.02 13.84 -2.43
N TYR A 107 -2.57 13.84 -3.68
CA TYR A 107 -1.57 12.86 -4.14
C TYR A 107 -0.27 12.92 -3.32
N GLU A 108 0.14 14.11 -2.90
CA GLU A 108 1.31 14.32 -2.04
C GLU A 108 1.14 13.66 -0.67
N SER A 109 0.00 13.89 0.00
CA SER A 109 -0.29 13.26 1.30
C SER A 109 -0.37 11.73 1.20
N LEU A 110 -0.95 11.21 0.10
CA LEU A 110 -1.00 9.78 -0.16
C LEU A 110 0.40 9.22 -0.37
N GLN A 111 1.19 9.82 -1.26
CA GLN A 111 2.57 9.39 -1.52
C GLN A 111 3.40 9.38 -0.24
N SER A 112 3.37 10.46 0.54
CA SER A 112 4.10 10.56 1.80
C SER A 112 3.70 9.44 2.78
N SER A 113 2.40 9.17 2.93
CA SER A 113 1.93 8.09 3.81
C SER A 113 2.36 6.69 3.33
N LEU A 114 2.40 6.47 2.01
CA LEU A 114 2.86 5.22 1.40
C LEU A 114 4.38 5.04 1.56
N GLU A 115 5.17 6.12 1.45
CA GLU A 115 6.61 6.08 1.70
C GLU A 115 6.92 5.69 3.14
N GLN A 116 6.18 6.24 4.12
CA GLN A 116 6.34 5.84 5.52
C GLN A 116 5.89 4.40 5.77
N MET A 117 4.79 3.97 5.14
CA MET A 117 4.36 2.57 5.17
C MET A 117 5.45 1.65 4.61
N ARG A 118 6.08 2.02 3.48
CA ARG A 118 7.19 1.25 2.89
C ARG A 118 8.35 1.07 3.86
N GLU A 119 8.77 2.13 4.54
CA GLU A 119 9.86 2.02 5.52
C GLU A 119 9.49 1.10 6.69
N HIS A 120 8.24 1.13 7.15
CA HIS A 120 7.75 0.18 8.14
C HIS A 120 7.73 -1.26 7.59
N MET A 121 7.25 -1.46 6.36
CA MET A 121 7.19 -2.77 5.72
C MET A 121 8.58 -3.39 5.56
N ARG A 122 9.58 -2.62 5.13
CA ARG A 122 10.98 -3.06 5.01
C ARG A 122 11.53 -3.54 6.35
N LYS A 123 11.37 -2.74 7.41
CA LYS A 123 11.85 -3.08 8.75
C LYS A 123 11.23 -4.35 9.30
N ASN A 124 9.99 -4.65 8.90
CA ASN A 124 9.21 -5.77 9.40
C ASN A 124 9.03 -6.91 8.38
N ASN A 125 9.78 -6.89 7.27
CA ASN A 125 9.76 -7.91 6.23
C ASN A 125 8.35 -8.24 5.69
N VAL A 126 7.52 -7.21 5.52
CA VAL A 126 6.17 -7.36 4.95
C VAL A 126 6.27 -7.39 3.42
N LYS A 127 5.83 -8.51 2.83
CA LYS A 127 5.92 -8.75 1.37
C LYS A 127 4.58 -8.98 0.67
N GLN A 128 3.49 -9.00 1.43
CA GLN A 128 2.13 -9.24 0.93
C GLN A 128 1.21 -8.18 1.51
N LEU A 129 0.57 -7.41 0.64
CA LEU A 129 -0.33 -6.32 1.00
C LEU A 129 -1.66 -6.49 0.27
N ALA A 130 -2.77 -6.39 0.98
CA ALA A 130 -4.09 -6.28 0.39
C ALA A 130 -4.68 -4.90 0.69
N ILE A 131 -5.18 -4.22 -0.35
CA ILE A 131 -5.70 -2.86 -0.26
C ILE A 131 -7.03 -2.74 -1.01
N PRO A 132 -7.91 -1.80 -0.63
CA PRO A 132 -8.94 -1.35 -1.55
C PRO A 132 -8.32 -0.42 -2.60
N ARG A 133 -9.12 0.17 -3.48
CA ARG A 133 -8.71 1.36 -4.27
C ARG A 133 -8.51 2.57 -3.35
N ILE A 134 -7.35 2.63 -2.68
CA ILE A 134 -7.02 3.63 -1.66
C ILE A 134 -7.07 5.07 -2.21
N GLY A 135 -7.61 5.98 -1.41
CA GLY A 135 -7.78 7.40 -1.80
C GLY A 135 -8.82 7.64 -2.90
N CYS A 136 -9.45 6.60 -3.44
CA CYS A 136 -10.51 6.72 -4.45
C CYS A 136 -11.92 6.74 -3.82
N GLY A 137 -12.96 6.80 -4.66
CA GLY A 137 -14.34 6.78 -4.23
C GLY A 137 -14.73 8.06 -3.50
N ILE A 138 -15.07 7.97 -2.21
CA ILE A 138 -15.45 9.13 -1.38
C ILE A 138 -14.31 10.15 -1.29
N ASP A 139 -13.05 9.71 -1.38
CA ASP A 139 -11.87 10.58 -1.31
C ASP A 139 -11.53 11.26 -2.65
N GLY A 140 -12.05 10.75 -3.77
CA GLY A 140 -12.04 11.44 -5.06
C GLY A 140 -10.72 11.44 -5.85
N LEU A 141 -9.67 10.74 -5.40
CA LEU A 141 -8.48 10.54 -6.25
C LEU A 141 -8.78 9.53 -7.36
N GLU A 142 -8.14 9.73 -8.51
CA GLU A 142 -8.24 8.82 -9.66
C GLU A 142 -7.30 7.62 -9.51
N TRP A 143 -7.86 6.42 -9.69
CA TRP A 143 -7.12 5.17 -9.53
C TRP A 143 -5.88 5.07 -10.42
N ASN A 144 -5.96 5.48 -11.69
CA ASN A 144 -4.82 5.46 -12.61
C ASN A 144 -3.62 6.29 -12.13
N LYS A 145 -3.87 7.37 -11.38
CA LYS A 145 -2.81 8.18 -10.77
C LYS A 145 -2.32 7.55 -9.48
N VAL A 146 -3.23 7.01 -8.66
CA VAL A 146 -2.88 6.28 -7.43
C VAL A 146 -2.01 5.06 -7.72
N SER A 147 -2.33 4.27 -8.75
CA SER A 147 -1.51 3.12 -9.16
C SER A 147 -0.12 3.55 -9.61
N GLY A 148 0.01 4.69 -10.31
CA GLY A 148 1.30 5.30 -10.61
C GLY A 148 2.09 5.71 -9.37
N VAL A 149 1.43 6.21 -8.31
CA VAL A 149 2.08 6.51 -7.02
C VAL A 149 2.52 5.22 -6.32
N LEU A 150 1.72 4.16 -6.35
CA LEU A 150 2.11 2.85 -5.80
C LEU A 150 3.36 2.30 -6.49
N GLU A 151 3.40 2.33 -7.82
CA GLU A 151 4.59 1.93 -8.61
C GLU A 151 5.81 2.80 -8.26
N TYR A 152 5.63 4.12 -8.16
CA TYR A 152 6.72 5.03 -7.78
C TYR A 152 7.30 4.69 -6.41
N VAL A 153 6.45 4.42 -5.41
CA VAL A 153 6.88 4.15 -4.04
C VAL A 153 7.47 2.75 -3.90
N PHE A 154 6.83 1.73 -4.49
CA PHE A 154 7.10 0.32 -4.24
C PHE A 154 7.78 -0.43 -5.39
N GLY A 155 7.98 0.18 -6.56
CA GLY A 155 8.45 -0.52 -7.78
C GLY A 155 9.82 -1.20 -7.66
N GLN A 156 10.61 -0.87 -6.62
CA GLN A 156 11.89 -1.52 -6.32
C GLN A 156 11.81 -2.55 -5.17
N GLU A 157 10.62 -2.75 -4.58
CA GLU A 157 10.41 -3.70 -3.50
C GLU A 157 10.08 -5.10 -4.03
N GLN A 158 10.37 -6.12 -3.22
CA GLN A 158 9.81 -7.47 -3.40
C GLN A 158 8.46 -7.53 -2.70
N LEU A 159 7.43 -6.99 -3.34
CA LEU A 159 6.10 -6.80 -2.76
C LEU A 159 5.01 -7.23 -3.74
N GLU A 160 4.10 -8.06 -3.26
CA GLU A 160 2.81 -8.31 -3.90
C GLU A 160 1.74 -7.41 -3.29
N ILE A 161 1.03 -6.66 -4.15
CA ILE A 161 -0.17 -5.91 -3.79
C ILE A 161 -1.38 -6.54 -4.47
N VAL A 162 -2.38 -6.94 -3.69
CA VAL A 162 -3.69 -7.36 -4.19
C VAL A 162 -4.71 -6.27 -3.89
N VAL A 163 -5.26 -5.68 -4.94
CA VAL A 163 -6.29 -4.64 -4.87
C VAL A 163 -7.65 -5.30 -4.95
N TYR A 164 -8.46 -5.07 -3.92
CA TYR A 164 -9.83 -5.56 -3.84
C TYR A 164 -10.80 -4.49 -4.33
N ASN A 165 -11.43 -4.76 -5.47
CA ASN A 165 -12.52 -3.97 -6.01
C ASN A 165 -13.81 -4.41 -5.32
N PHE A 166 -14.36 -3.51 -4.51
CA PHE A 166 -15.59 -3.82 -3.77
C PHE A 166 -16.74 -4.04 -4.75
N VAL A 167 -17.30 -5.25 -4.70
CA VAL A 167 -18.56 -5.60 -5.37
C VAL A 167 -19.64 -5.65 -4.30
N PRO A 168 -20.63 -4.75 -4.34
CA PRO A 168 -21.77 -4.85 -3.43
C PRO A 168 -22.49 -6.19 -3.68
N PRO A 169 -23.00 -6.86 -2.62
CA PRO A 169 -23.89 -7.98 -2.81
C PRO A 169 -25.06 -7.56 -3.71
N PRO A 170 -25.63 -8.48 -4.51
CA PRO A 170 -26.84 -8.17 -5.26
C PRO A 170 -27.90 -7.60 -4.32
N SER A 171 -28.50 -6.47 -4.69
CA SER A 171 -29.67 -5.95 -4.00
C SER A 171 -30.81 -6.96 -4.16
N ASN A 172 -31.25 -7.55 -3.04
CA ASN A 172 -32.48 -8.34 -2.99
C ASN A 172 -33.71 -7.46 -3.26
#